data_AF-A0A6B2XL74-F1
#
_entry.id   AF-A0A6B2XL74-F1
#
_cell.length_a   1.000
_cell.length_b   1.000
_cell.length_c   1.000
_cell.angle_alpha   90.00
_cell.angle_beta   90.00
_cell.angle_gamma   90.00
#
_symmetry.space_group_name_H-M   'P 1'
#
loop_
_entity.id
_entity.type
_entity.pdbx_description
1 polymer ?
#
loop_
_entity_poly.entity_id
_entity_poly.type
_entity_poly.pdbx_seq_one_letter_code
_entity_poly.pdbx_strand_id
1 'polypeptide(L)'
;NPLHAAEPRKPMRPWPYLPTSRRFVNPIYVRVEDIRETGYLSAADRSLVEWAFDPVRDLDTDPGPIDRDAAWDAKKAALEVVFAAPRSTARQASLDAFRAEQGRGLEDFATWCALADHYGDRDWPPGAYDPNGPTVAALRDQLADRVEFYCWLQWVADEQLRA
;
A
#
# COMPACT_ATOMS: atom_id res chain seq x y z
N ASN A 1 -11.41 13.11 9.83
CA ASN A 1 -10.05 13.34 9.30
C ASN A 1 -10.09 13.01 7.81
N PRO A 2 -9.62 13.87 6.86
CA PRO A 2 -9.67 13.54 5.43
C PRO A 2 -8.83 12.29 5.15
N LEU A 3 -9.39 11.29 4.47
CA LEU A 3 -8.79 9.97 4.21
C LEU A 3 -7.81 9.96 3.01
N HIS A 4 -7.28 11.12 2.62
CA HIS A 4 -6.49 11.22 1.38
C HIS A 4 -5.10 10.58 1.52
N ALA A 5 -4.63 9.94 0.44
CA ALA A 5 -3.29 9.37 0.32
C ALA A 5 -2.21 10.43 0.58
N ALA A 6 -1.42 10.21 1.63
CA ALA A 6 -0.10 10.81 1.76
C ALA A 6 0.92 9.96 1.00
N GLU A 7 2.06 10.56 0.66
CA GLU A 7 3.21 9.84 0.12
C GLU A 7 3.52 8.60 0.97
N PRO A 8 3.56 7.37 0.42
CA PRO A 8 3.95 6.17 1.17
C PRO A 8 5.48 6.10 1.26
N ARG A 9 6.12 7.19 1.69
CA ARG A 9 7.57 7.31 1.91
C ARG A 9 7.83 7.99 3.24
N LYS A 10 8.96 7.64 3.86
CA LYS A 10 9.53 8.43 4.95
C LYS A 10 10.16 9.72 4.40
N PRO A 11 10.06 10.85 5.12
CA PRO A 11 9.19 11.03 6.28
C PRO A 11 7.71 11.13 5.85
N MET A 12 6.84 10.35 6.48
CA MET A 12 5.39 10.42 6.27
C MET A 12 4.90 11.79 6.75
N ARG A 13 4.75 12.72 5.81
CA ARG A 13 4.60 14.14 6.14
C ARG A 13 3.35 14.40 6.98
N PRO A 14 3.43 15.27 8.01
CA PRO A 14 2.37 15.45 9.01
C PRO A 14 1.15 16.27 8.53
N TRP A 15 1.08 16.65 7.24
CA TRP A 15 0.17 17.70 6.77
C TRP A 15 -1.08 17.14 6.08
N PRO A 16 -2.30 17.32 6.64
CA PRO A 16 -3.57 16.77 6.12
C PRO A 16 -4.07 17.33 4.78
N TYR A 17 -3.37 18.33 4.20
CA TYR A 17 -3.90 19.19 3.15
C TYR A 17 -3.14 19.14 1.82
N LEU A 18 -2.16 18.25 1.67
CA LEU A 18 -1.46 18.00 0.41
C LEU A 18 -1.71 16.56 -0.05
N PRO A 19 -2.91 16.26 -0.59
CA PRO A 19 -3.15 14.94 -1.14
C PRO A 19 -2.33 14.79 -2.44
N THR A 20 -1.43 13.81 -2.49
CA THR A 20 -0.80 13.41 -3.78
C THR A 20 -1.87 12.91 -4.76
N SER A 21 -2.98 12.41 -4.23
CA SER A 21 -4.24 12.22 -4.95
C SER A 21 -5.43 12.37 -3.99
N ARG A 22 -6.49 13.06 -4.42
CA ARG A 22 -7.77 13.09 -3.68
C ARG A 22 -8.60 11.82 -3.87
N ARG A 23 -8.19 10.96 -4.82
CA ARG A 23 -8.93 9.78 -5.28
C ARG A 23 -8.53 8.50 -4.55
N PHE A 24 -7.32 8.45 -4.00
CA PHE A 24 -6.74 7.23 -3.40
C PHE A 24 -6.45 7.44 -1.92
N VAL A 25 -6.49 6.34 -1.17
CA VAL A 25 -6.50 6.34 0.31
C VAL A 25 -5.09 6.12 0.83
N ASN A 26 -4.76 6.74 1.97
CA ASN A 26 -3.50 6.45 2.65
C ASN A 26 -3.52 5.01 3.19
N PRO A 27 -2.64 4.11 2.72
CA PRO A 27 -2.64 2.71 3.14
C PRO A 27 -2.37 2.50 4.64
N ILE A 28 -1.86 3.51 5.36
CA ILE A 28 -1.67 3.45 6.81
C ILE A 28 -2.98 3.18 7.57
N TYR A 29 -4.14 3.51 6.97
CA TYR A 29 -5.44 3.28 7.59
C TYR A 29 -5.98 1.86 7.39
N VAL A 30 -5.35 1.05 6.54
CA VAL A 30 -5.74 -0.36 6.38
C VAL A 30 -5.52 -1.10 7.70
N ARG A 31 -6.56 -1.82 8.12
CA ARG A 31 -6.50 -2.78 9.23
C ARG A 31 -6.12 -4.13 8.66
N VAL A 32 -4.95 -4.64 9.04
CA VAL A 32 -4.41 -5.87 8.44
C VAL A 32 -5.30 -7.05 8.81
N GLU A 33 -5.75 -7.08 10.06
CA GLU A 33 -6.56 -8.15 10.67
C GLU A 33 -7.93 -8.31 9.99
N ASP A 34 -8.48 -7.23 9.45
CA ASP A 34 -9.79 -7.22 8.79
C ASP A 34 -9.71 -7.64 7.30
N ILE A 35 -8.52 -7.94 6.78
CA ILE A 35 -8.35 -8.46 5.43
C ILE A 35 -8.72 -9.94 5.42
N ARG A 36 -9.64 -10.34 4.55
CA ARG A 36 -10.16 -11.72 4.50
C ARG A 36 -9.07 -12.79 4.40
N GLU A 37 -8.01 -12.51 3.64
CA GLU A 37 -6.88 -13.42 3.45
C GLU A 37 -6.12 -13.72 4.76
N THR A 38 -6.18 -12.88 5.80
CA THR A 38 -5.56 -13.17 7.11
C THR A 38 -6.16 -14.40 7.79
N GLY A 39 -7.44 -14.67 7.56
CA GLY A 39 -8.17 -15.79 8.16
C GLY A 39 -7.69 -17.17 7.68
N TYR A 40 -6.94 -17.22 6.58
CA TYR A 40 -6.48 -18.47 5.95
C TYR A 40 -4.96 -18.56 5.85
N LEU A 41 -4.22 -17.66 6.51
CA LEU A 41 -2.76 -17.71 6.58
C LEU A 41 -2.28 -19.01 7.23
N SER A 42 -1.15 -19.52 6.74
CA SER A 42 -0.45 -20.60 7.43
C SER A 42 0.02 -20.15 8.81
N ALA A 43 0.33 -21.09 9.71
CA ALA A 43 0.89 -20.74 11.02
C ALA A 43 2.20 -19.95 10.89
N ALA A 44 3.04 -20.28 9.90
CA ALA A 44 4.29 -19.57 9.64
C ALA A 44 4.03 -18.12 9.19
N ASP A 45 3.13 -17.91 8.24
CA ASP A 45 2.80 -16.57 7.73
C ASP A 45 2.14 -15.72 8.81
N ARG A 46 1.29 -16.32 9.66
CA ARG A 46 0.70 -15.63 10.81
C ARG A 46 1.77 -15.15 11.79
N SER A 47 2.77 -15.98 12.08
CA SER A 47 3.90 -15.55 12.91
C SER A 47 4.71 -14.42 12.28
N LEU A 48 4.86 -14.38 10.95
CA LEU A 48 5.51 -13.25 10.27
C LEU A 48 4.71 -11.95 10.44
N VAL A 49 3.38 -12.00 10.34
CA VAL A 49 2.50 -10.84 10.59
C VAL A 49 2.62 -10.37 12.04
N GLU A 50 2.62 -11.29 13.01
CA GLU A 50 2.77 -10.97 14.43
C GLU A 50 4.16 -10.37 14.74
N TRP A 51 5.22 -10.90 14.12
CA TRP A 51 6.58 -10.37 14.24
C TRP A 51 6.73 -8.99 13.61
N ALA A 52 6.05 -8.72 12.49
CA ALA A 52 6.05 -7.39 11.88
C ALA A 52 5.46 -6.32 12.80
N PHE A 53 4.51 -6.70 13.67
CA PHE A 53 3.91 -5.80 14.66
C PHE A 53 4.76 -5.61 15.93
N ASP A 54 5.63 -6.57 16.27
CA ASP A 54 6.41 -6.59 17.52
C ASP A 54 7.16 -5.28 17.83
N PRO A 55 7.88 -4.66 16.87
CA PRO A 55 8.66 -3.44 17.14
C PRO A 55 7.81 -2.20 17.49
N VAL A 56 6.53 -2.21 17.13
CA VAL A 56 5.61 -1.08 17.32
C VAL A 56 4.51 -1.35 18.34
N ARG A 57 4.50 -2.54 18.96
CA ARG A 57 3.44 -2.95 19.89
C ARG A 57 3.29 -1.97 21.06
N ASP A 58 4.40 -1.53 21.63
CA ASP A 58 4.38 -0.63 22.80
C ASP A 58 3.90 0.78 22.42
N LEU A 59 4.03 1.18 21.15
CA LEU A 59 3.56 2.47 20.65
C LEU A 59 2.02 2.59 20.66
N ASP A 60 1.28 1.48 20.67
CA ASP A 60 -0.19 1.48 20.68
C ASP A 60 -0.75 2.02 22.00
N THR A 61 0.02 1.93 23.08
CA THR A 61 -0.35 2.44 24.40
C THR A 61 0.41 3.71 24.83
N ASP A 62 1.31 4.20 23.96
CA ASP A 62 2.08 5.41 24.22
C ASP A 62 1.20 6.66 24.07
N PRO A 63 1.08 7.52 25.10
CA PRO A 63 0.34 8.78 25.01
C PRO A 63 1.05 9.85 24.15
N GLY A 64 2.26 9.58 23.67
CA GLY A 64 3.06 10.44 22.81
C GLY A 64 2.50 10.61 21.39
N PRO A 65 3.19 11.42 20.54
CA PRO A 65 2.80 11.59 19.15
C PRO A 65 2.95 10.28 18.36
N ILE A 66 2.00 10.00 17.47
CA ILE A 66 2.02 8.81 16.62
C ILE A 66 3.24 8.82 15.69
N ASP A 67 4.13 7.84 15.86
CA ASP A 67 5.19 7.53 14.89
C ASP A 67 4.59 6.81 13.67
N ARG A 68 4.18 7.59 12.68
CA ARG A 68 3.58 7.08 11.44
C ARG A 68 4.56 6.30 10.58
N ASP A 69 5.83 6.61 10.69
CA ASP A 69 6.90 6.00 9.91
C ASP A 69 7.15 4.58 10.42
N ALA A 70 7.29 4.40 11.74
CA ALA A 70 7.38 3.09 12.36
C ALA A 70 6.10 2.27 12.14
N ALA A 71 4.93 2.88 12.31
CA ALA A 71 3.65 2.21 12.07
C ALA A 71 3.48 1.75 10.62
N TRP A 72 3.90 2.57 9.65
CA TRP A 72 3.82 2.19 8.24
C TRP A 72 4.79 1.05 7.89
N ASP A 73 6.03 1.07 8.37
CA ASP A 73 6.97 -0.01 8.11
C ASP A 73 6.45 -1.35 8.64
N ALA A 74 5.96 -1.37 9.88
CA ALA A 74 5.37 -2.55 10.50
C ALA A 74 4.14 -3.04 9.71
N LYS A 75 3.21 -2.15 9.38
CA LYS A 75 2.01 -2.50 8.59
C LYS A 75 2.37 -2.99 7.21
N LYS A 76 3.29 -2.34 6.52
CA LYS A 76 3.70 -2.71 5.16
C LYS A 76 4.29 -4.11 5.13
N ALA A 77 5.17 -4.45 6.08
CA ALA A 77 5.72 -5.80 6.21
C ALA A 77 4.62 -6.85 6.42
N ALA A 78 3.65 -6.58 7.31
CA ALA A 78 2.51 -7.46 7.50
C ALA A 78 1.62 -7.58 6.25
N LEU A 79 1.34 -6.46 5.57
CA LEU A 79 0.54 -6.41 4.34
C LEU A 79 1.19 -7.18 3.19
N GLU A 80 2.51 -7.17 3.08
CA GLU A 80 3.24 -7.94 2.07
C GLU A 80 3.08 -9.46 2.27
N VAL A 81 3.07 -9.93 3.53
CA VAL A 81 2.77 -11.32 3.86
C VAL A 81 1.35 -11.69 3.45
N VAL A 82 0.37 -10.84 3.78
CA VAL A 82 -1.04 -11.07 3.42
C VAL A 82 -1.25 -11.05 1.91
N PHE A 83 -0.58 -10.14 1.20
CA PHE A 83 -0.64 -10.03 -0.24
C PHE A 83 -0.10 -11.27 -0.96
N ALA A 84 0.95 -11.90 -0.42
CA ALA A 84 1.53 -13.12 -0.96
C ALA A 84 0.63 -14.36 -0.78
N ALA A 85 -0.32 -14.32 0.16
CA ALA A 85 -1.26 -15.41 0.37
C ALA A 85 -2.19 -15.56 -0.85
N PRO A 86 -2.50 -16.81 -1.28
CA PRO A 86 -3.33 -17.05 -2.44
C PRO A 86 -4.75 -16.53 -2.21
N ARG A 87 -5.24 -15.72 -3.15
CA ARG A 87 -6.63 -15.27 -3.20
C ARG A 87 -7.49 -16.35 -3.85
N SER A 88 -8.71 -16.52 -3.33
CA SER A 88 -9.72 -17.34 -4.02
C SER A 88 -10.08 -16.73 -5.39
N THR A 89 -10.61 -17.53 -6.31
CA THR A 89 -11.05 -17.05 -7.64
C THR A 89 -12.05 -15.88 -7.54
N ALA A 90 -12.97 -15.93 -6.57
CA ALA A 90 -13.93 -14.84 -6.37
C ALA A 90 -13.25 -13.54 -5.91
N ARG A 91 -12.27 -13.63 -5.01
CA ARG A 91 -11.49 -12.47 -4.53
C ARG A 91 -10.64 -11.88 -5.65
N GLN A 92 -10.00 -12.72 -6.46
CA GLN A 92 -9.25 -12.25 -7.61
C GLN A 92 -10.15 -11.53 -8.62
N ALA A 93 -11.33 -12.08 -8.93
CA ALA A 93 -12.29 -11.43 -9.81
C ALA A 93 -12.78 -10.06 -9.28
N SER A 94 -12.94 -9.91 -7.96
CA SER A 94 -13.29 -8.62 -7.34
C SER A 94 -12.16 -7.58 -7.49
N LEU A 95 -10.90 -7.98 -7.30
CA LEU A 95 -9.74 -7.11 -7.55
C LEU A 95 -9.65 -6.70 -9.02
N ASP A 96 -9.87 -7.64 -9.94
CA ASP A 96 -9.83 -7.38 -11.38
C ASP A 96 -10.96 -6.42 -11.80
N ALA A 97 -12.16 -6.58 -11.23
CA ALA A 97 -13.28 -5.66 -11.44
C ALA A 97 -12.96 -4.25 -10.92
N PHE A 98 -12.36 -4.14 -9.73
CA PHE A 98 -11.93 -2.86 -9.17
C PHE A 98 -10.88 -2.19 -10.05
N ARG A 99 -9.90 -2.96 -10.57
CA ARG A 99 -8.90 -2.46 -11.52
C ARG A 99 -9.55 -1.93 -12.80
N ALA A 100 -10.51 -2.66 -13.36
CA ALA A 100 -11.24 -2.23 -14.55
C ALA A 100 -12.06 -0.95 -14.30
N GLU A 101 -12.70 -0.84 -13.13
CA GLU A 101 -13.48 0.34 -12.73
C GLU A 101 -12.60 1.59 -12.55
N GLN A 102 -11.48 1.46 -11.84
CA GLN A 102 -10.58 2.59 -11.59
C GLN A 102 -9.74 2.95 -12.82
N GLY A 103 -9.46 1.97 -13.66
CA GLY A 103 -8.72 2.08 -14.91
C GLY A 103 -7.31 2.65 -14.70
N ARG A 104 -6.85 3.41 -15.69
CA ARG A 104 -5.48 3.94 -15.76
C ARG A 104 -5.07 4.77 -14.54
N GLY A 105 -6.02 5.47 -13.90
CA GLY A 105 -5.71 6.27 -12.72
C GLY A 105 -5.16 5.46 -11.56
N LEU A 106 -5.64 4.23 -11.37
CA LEU A 106 -5.13 3.31 -10.35
C LEU A 106 -3.73 2.82 -10.71
N GLU A 107 -3.52 2.43 -11.96
CA GLU A 107 -2.20 1.95 -12.43
C GLU A 107 -1.14 3.04 -12.32
N ASP A 108 -1.44 4.27 -12.72
CA ASP A 108 -0.51 5.39 -12.65
C ASP A 108 -0.16 5.72 -11.19
N PHE A 109 -1.16 5.71 -10.30
CA PHE A 109 -0.94 5.92 -8.86
C PHE A 109 -0.11 4.80 -8.25
N ALA A 110 -0.45 3.54 -8.52
CA ALA A 110 0.28 2.38 -8.01
C ALA A 110 1.72 2.33 -8.57
N THR A 111 1.92 2.75 -9.82
CA THR A 111 3.26 2.90 -10.42
C THR A 111 4.06 3.95 -9.67
N TRP A 112 3.47 5.12 -9.42
CA TRP A 112 4.13 6.17 -8.66
C TRP A 112 4.48 5.71 -7.23
N CYS A 113 3.60 4.98 -6.55
CA CYS A 113 3.89 4.38 -5.24
C CYS A 113 5.04 3.37 -5.31
N ALA A 114 5.04 2.49 -6.32
CA ALA A 114 6.09 1.50 -6.53
C ALA A 114 7.45 2.15 -6.79
N LEU A 115 7.49 3.23 -7.59
CA LEU A 115 8.71 4.01 -7.83
C LEU A 115 9.20 4.70 -6.56
N ALA A 116 8.29 5.33 -5.83
CA ALA A 116 8.60 5.98 -4.57
C ALA A 116 9.22 4.98 -3.59
N ASP A 117 8.59 3.82 -3.43
CA ASP A 117 9.08 2.77 -2.55
C ASP A 117 10.41 2.17 -3.01
N HIS A 118 10.56 1.91 -4.30
CA HIS A 118 11.78 1.32 -4.86
C HIS A 118 13.00 2.24 -4.73
N TYR A 119 12.84 3.53 -5.04
CA TYR A 119 13.96 4.47 -5.00
C TYR A 119 14.21 5.04 -3.60
N GLY A 120 13.18 5.13 -2.75
CA GLY A 120 13.29 5.75 -1.42
C GLY A 120 13.71 7.22 -1.56
N ASP A 121 14.80 7.57 -0.89
CA ASP A 121 15.42 8.91 -0.91
C ASP A 121 16.34 9.14 -2.13
N ARG A 122 16.54 8.12 -2.98
CA ARG A 122 17.39 8.24 -4.17
C ARG A 122 16.66 8.99 -5.28
N ASP A 123 17.44 9.68 -6.11
CA ASP A 123 16.93 10.32 -7.32
C ASP A 123 16.33 9.30 -8.28
N TRP A 124 15.21 9.67 -8.89
CA TRP A 124 14.56 8.86 -9.91
C TRP A 124 15.25 9.05 -11.25
N PRO A 125 15.26 8.01 -12.12
CA PRO A 125 15.89 8.12 -13.43
C PRO A 125 15.19 9.21 -14.29
N PRO A 126 15.92 9.87 -15.21
CA PRO A 126 15.34 10.83 -16.12
C PRO A 126 14.13 10.26 -16.87
N GLY A 127 13.02 11.00 -16.92
CA GLY A 127 11.79 10.57 -17.55
C GLY A 127 10.84 9.77 -16.66
N ALA A 128 11.22 9.43 -15.42
CA ALA A 128 10.32 8.77 -14.45
C ALA A 128 9.20 9.69 -13.90
N TYR A 129 9.22 10.96 -14.26
CA TYR A 129 8.20 11.96 -13.87
C TYR A 129 7.09 12.13 -14.92
N ASP A 130 7.26 11.57 -16.12
CA ASP A 130 6.22 11.56 -17.16
C ASP A 130 5.47 10.21 -17.13
N PRO A 131 4.24 10.14 -16.58
CA PRO A 131 3.49 8.90 -16.47
C PRO A 131 3.10 8.29 -17.82
N ASN A 132 3.16 9.07 -18.91
CA ASN A 132 2.92 8.59 -20.27
C ASN A 132 4.22 8.25 -21.02
N GLY A 133 5.37 8.50 -20.41
CA GLY A 133 6.68 8.37 -21.03
C GLY A 133 7.14 6.91 -21.12
N PRO A 134 8.04 6.60 -22.07
CA PRO A 134 8.58 5.25 -22.25
C PRO A 134 9.37 4.76 -21.02
N THR A 135 9.99 5.67 -20.27
CA THR A 135 10.71 5.34 -19.02
C THR A 135 9.74 4.77 -17.97
N VAL A 136 8.59 5.41 -17.76
CA VAL A 136 7.60 4.92 -16.78
C VAL A 136 6.97 3.61 -17.24
N ALA A 137 6.72 3.43 -18.54
CA ALA A 137 6.25 2.15 -19.08
C ALA A 137 7.23 1.01 -18.77
N ALA A 138 8.53 1.20 -19.04
CA ALA A 138 9.55 0.19 -18.75
C ALA A 138 9.69 -0.08 -17.24
N LEU A 139 9.61 0.96 -16.40
CA LEU A 139 9.67 0.81 -14.94
C LEU A 139 8.42 0.10 -14.38
N ARG A 140 7.25 0.31 -14.98
CA ARG A 140 6.02 -0.39 -14.62
C ARG A 140 6.16 -1.89 -14.85
N ASP A 141 6.74 -2.29 -15.99
CA ASP A 141 7.01 -3.70 -16.28
C ASP A 141 8.08 -4.27 -15.33
N GLN A 142 9.16 -3.51 -15.08
CA GLN A 142 10.22 -3.93 -14.16
C GLN A 142 9.74 -4.11 -12.71
N LEU A 143 8.79 -3.27 -12.27
CA LEU A 143 8.25 -3.25 -10.91
C LEU A 143 6.84 -3.82 -10.83
N ALA A 144 6.44 -4.68 -11.78
CA ALA A 144 5.05 -5.15 -11.92
C ALA A 144 4.46 -5.69 -10.62
N ASP A 145 5.20 -6.51 -9.85
CA ASP A 145 4.74 -7.06 -8.57
C ASP A 145 4.49 -5.96 -7.51
N ARG A 146 5.32 -4.91 -7.50
CA ARG A 146 5.13 -3.76 -6.59
C ARG A 146 3.95 -2.92 -7.02
N VAL A 147 3.77 -2.71 -8.33
CA VAL A 147 2.58 -2.03 -8.86
C VAL A 147 1.32 -2.83 -8.50
N GLU A 148 1.36 -4.14 -8.62
CA GLU A 148 0.25 -5.00 -8.21
C GLU A 148 -0.05 -4.89 -6.71
N PHE A 149 0.98 -4.92 -5.87
CA PHE A 149 0.83 -4.73 -4.42
C PHE A 149 0.11 -3.40 -4.10
N TYR A 150 0.52 -2.29 -4.72
CA TYR A 150 -0.13 -0.99 -4.47
C TYR A 150 -1.54 -0.90 -5.06
N CYS A 151 -1.83 -1.57 -6.19
CA CYS A 151 -3.20 -1.73 -6.69
C CYS A 151 -4.08 -2.49 -5.68
N TRP A 152 -3.56 -3.61 -5.15
CA TRP A 152 -4.25 -4.43 -4.17
C TRP A 152 -4.50 -3.65 -2.87
N LEU A 153 -3.53 -2.85 -2.40
CA LEU A 153 -3.72 -2.00 -1.22
C LEU A 153 -4.89 -1.01 -1.37
N GLN A 154 -5.04 -0.40 -2.55
CA GLN A 154 -6.17 0.52 -2.80
C GLN A 154 -7.51 -0.22 -2.85
N TRP A 155 -7.54 -1.42 -3.40
CA TRP A 155 -8.74 -2.26 -3.39
C TRP A 155 -9.13 -2.65 -1.96
N VAL A 156 -8.19 -3.14 -1.15
CA VAL A 156 -8.44 -3.47 0.26
C VAL A 156 -8.92 -2.25 1.04
N ALA A 157 -8.30 -1.08 0.82
CA ALA A 157 -8.72 0.16 1.46
C ALA A 157 -10.15 0.56 1.06
N ASP A 158 -10.51 0.44 -0.22
CA ASP A 158 -11.87 0.70 -0.72
C ASP A 158 -12.89 -0.28 -0.11
N GLU A 159 -12.56 -1.57 0.01
CA GLU A 159 -13.42 -2.55 0.68
C GLU A 159 -13.67 -2.19 2.15
N GLN A 160 -12.62 -1.83 2.90
CA GLN A 160 -12.75 -1.47 4.31
C GLN A 160 -13.50 -0.15 4.53
N LEU A 161 -13.47 0.78 3.58
CA LEU A 161 -14.23 2.03 3.66
C LEU A 161 -15.71 1.88 3.34
N ARG A 162 -16.09 0.85 2.60
CA ARG A 162 -17.50 0.56 2.24
C ARG A 162 -18.21 -0.32 3.26
N ALA A 163 -17.47 -0.99 4.15
CA ALA A 163 -17.97 -1.85 5.22
C ALA A 163 -18.49 -1.03 6.42
#